data_AF-A0A845SRI9-F1
#
_entry.id   AF-A0A845SRI9-F1
#
_cell.length_a   1.000
_cell.length_b   1.000
_cell.length_c   1.000
_cell.angle_alpha   90.00
_cell.angle_beta   90.00
_cell.angle_gamma   90.00
#
_symmetry.space_group_name_H-M   'P 1'
#
loop_
_entity.id
_entity.type
_entity.pdbx_description
1 polymer ?
#
loop_
_entity_poly.entity_id
_entity_poly.type
_entity_poly.pdbx_seq_one_letter_code
_entity_poly.pdbx_strand_id
1 'polypeptide(L)'
;MNKSITLASLVFFIMFSSGCAYFSGSPGEKPSDTSPKISTPPGQKQYWNNASLFGPVPNNLKKEGDKKCAMDGNGEAIGYHPRPKKYDGSYFSGPGYLCLMI
;
A
#
# COMPACT_ATOMS: atom_id res chain seq x y z
N MET A 1 -35.50 -32.67 -47.55
CA MET A 1 -34.75 -33.25 -46.42
C MET A 1 -34.34 -32.10 -45.50
N ASN A 2 -35.18 -31.73 -44.50
CA ASN A 2 -34.95 -31.88 -43.04
C ASN A 2 -33.53 -31.47 -42.58
N LYS A 3 -33.30 -30.44 -41.73
CA LYS A 3 -33.96 -30.11 -40.46
C LYS A 3 -33.87 -28.60 -40.12
N SER A 4 -34.98 -28.03 -39.63
CA SER A 4 -35.01 -26.82 -38.80
C SER A 4 -34.82 -27.23 -37.34
N ILE A 5 -33.84 -26.69 -36.59
CA ILE A 5 -33.75 -26.84 -35.13
C ILE A 5 -33.16 -25.56 -34.49
N THR A 6 -34.09 -24.74 -33.96
CA THR A 6 -34.09 -23.90 -32.75
C THR A 6 -33.02 -22.83 -32.44
N LEU A 7 -33.57 -21.63 -32.20
CA LEU A 7 -33.11 -20.56 -31.31
C LEU A 7 -32.54 -21.05 -29.97
N ALA A 8 -31.72 -20.16 -29.40
CA ALA A 8 -31.41 -19.95 -27.98
C ALA A 8 -30.10 -20.55 -27.46
N SER A 9 -29.39 -19.71 -26.69
CA SER A 9 -28.24 -20.03 -25.82
C SER A 9 -26.93 -20.17 -26.60
N LEU A 10 -25.88 -19.37 -26.40
CA LEU A 10 -25.42 -18.69 -25.20
C LEU A 10 -24.69 -17.39 -25.58
N VAL A 11 -25.31 -16.26 -25.22
CA VAL A 11 -24.56 -15.06 -24.85
C VAL A 11 -23.89 -15.38 -23.51
N PHE A 12 -22.71 -15.98 -23.54
CA PHE A 12 -21.85 -16.17 -22.37
C PHE A 12 -20.87 -14.99 -22.37
N PHE A 13 -21.28 -13.81 -21.92
CA PHE A 13 -21.20 -13.42 -20.51
C PHE A 13 -19.87 -13.86 -19.87
N ILE A 14 -18.76 -13.30 -20.32
CA ILE A 14 -17.61 -13.12 -19.43
C ILE A 14 -17.33 -11.64 -19.34
N MET A 15 -18.08 -10.99 -18.44
CA MET A 15 -17.60 -9.84 -17.71
C MET A 15 -16.28 -10.24 -17.04
N PHE A 16 -15.14 -9.96 -17.67
CA PHE A 16 -13.91 -9.77 -16.91
C PHE A 16 -13.99 -8.38 -16.28
N SER A 17 -14.77 -8.28 -15.20
CA SER A 17 -14.58 -7.24 -14.21
C SER A 17 -13.24 -7.53 -13.53
N SER A 18 -12.15 -7.03 -14.12
CA SER A 18 -10.91 -6.80 -13.38
C SER A 18 -11.22 -5.73 -12.34
N GLY A 19 -11.81 -6.17 -11.23
CA GLY A 19 -12.06 -5.34 -10.07
C GLY A 19 -10.75 -4.70 -9.66
N CYS A 20 -10.77 -3.37 -9.54
CA CYS A 20 -9.66 -2.61 -9.02
C CYS A 20 -9.22 -3.22 -7.68
N ALA A 21 -8.06 -3.87 -7.65
CA ALA A 21 -7.31 -4.01 -6.43
C ALA A 21 -6.94 -2.58 -6.01
N TYR A 22 -7.77 -1.97 -5.18
CA TYR A 22 -7.41 -0.77 -4.45
C TYR A 22 -6.22 -1.17 -3.57
N PHE A 23 -5.03 -0.96 -4.11
CA PHE A 23 -3.73 -1.31 -3.54
C PHE A 23 -3.43 -0.38 -2.36
N SER A 24 -4.19 -0.49 -1.25
CA SER A 24 -3.66 -0.12 0.06
C SER A 24 -2.80 -1.30 0.52
N GLY A 25 -1.55 -1.32 0.07
CA GLY A 25 -0.64 -2.42 0.37
C GLY A 25 -0.42 -2.58 1.87
N SER A 26 -0.35 -3.83 2.33
CA SER A 26 0.05 -4.17 3.69
C SER A 26 1.57 -4.13 3.83
N PRO A 27 2.10 -3.92 5.05
CA PRO A 27 3.50 -4.22 5.33
C PRO A 27 3.81 -5.69 5.01
N GLY A 28 5.07 -5.97 4.72
CA GLY A 28 5.61 -7.33 4.67
C GLY A 28 5.85 -7.89 6.07
N GLU A 29 6.40 -9.11 6.14
CA GLU A 29 6.64 -9.83 7.40
C GLU A 29 7.77 -9.21 8.25
N LYS A 30 8.71 -8.52 7.60
CA LYS A 30 9.83 -7.81 8.23
C LYS A 30 10.26 -6.62 7.37
N PRO A 31 10.96 -5.62 7.92
CA PRO A 31 11.56 -4.56 7.11
C PRO A 31 12.48 -5.17 6.06
N SER A 32 12.32 -4.75 4.81
CA SER A 32 13.17 -5.18 3.70
C SER A 32 14.58 -4.60 3.80
N ASP A 33 15.56 -5.25 3.18
CA ASP A 33 16.89 -4.65 3.00
C ASP A 33 16.83 -3.46 2.03
N THR A 34 15.85 -3.49 1.12
CA THR A 34 15.54 -2.37 0.24
C THR A 34 14.69 -1.34 0.98
N SER A 35 15.24 -0.13 1.12
CA SER A 35 14.58 0.94 1.86
C SER A 35 13.37 1.51 1.10
N PRO A 36 12.20 1.69 1.75
CA PRO A 36 11.08 2.43 1.18
C PRO A 36 11.47 3.89 0.95
N LYS A 37 10.87 4.49 -0.07
CA LYS A 37 11.18 5.83 -0.55
C LYS A 37 9.89 6.63 -0.70
N ILE A 38 9.91 7.91 -0.34
CA ILE A 38 8.83 8.84 -0.71
C ILE A 38 8.75 8.94 -2.24
N SER A 39 7.56 8.68 -2.80
CA SER A 39 7.31 8.70 -4.24
C SER A 39 6.83 10.05 -4.76
N THR A 40 6.38 10.95 -3.88
CA THR A 40 5.88 12.28 -4.25
C THR A 40 6.88 13.40 -3.97
N PRO A 41 6.87 14.47 -4.79
CA PRO A 41 7.73 15.63 -4.58
C PRO A 41 7.47 16.35 -3.24
N PRO A 42 8.45 17.09 -2.70
CA PRO A 42 8.24 17.99 -1.58
C PRO A 42 7.11 18.99 -1.84
N GLY A 43 6.36 19.36 -0.80
CA GLY A 43 5.22 20.27 -0.89
C GLY A 43 3.90 19.60 -1.29
N GLN A 44 3.90 18.30 -1.58
CA GLN A 44 2.70 17.49 -1.80
C GLN A 44 2.49 16.51 -0.63
N LYS A 45 1.28 15.93 -0.58
CA LYS A 45 1.02 14.80 0.32
C LYS A 45 2.02 13.68 0.03
N GLN A 46 2.66 13.21 1.09
CA GLN A 46 3.74 12.23 0.99
C GLN A 46 3.19 10.81 0.95
N TYR A 47 3.66 10.03 -0.02
CA TYR A 47 3.33 8.61 -0.14
C TYR A 47 4.59 7.78 -0.23
N TRP A 48 4.54 6.58 0.34
CA TRP A 48 5.56 5.58 0.16
C TRP A 48 5.42 4.94 -1.22
N ASN A 49 6.55 4.61 -1.84
CA ASN A 49 6.58 3.93 -3.13
C ASN A 49 6.06 2.49 -3.06
N ASN A 50 6.27 1.80 -1.94
CA ASN A 50 5.86 0.41 -1.75
C ASN A 50 5.69 0.07 -0.26
N ALA A 51 4.47 -0.34 0.10
CA ALA A 51 4.12 -0.76 1.45
C ALA A 51 4.82 -2.06 1.90
N SER A 52 5.06 -3.02 1.00
CA SER A 52 5.64 -4.32 1.37
C SER A 52 7.12 -4.26 1.77
N LEU A 53 7.77 -3.12 1.55
CA LEU A 53 9.13 -2.86 2.04
C LEU A 53 9.17 -2.60 3.56
N PHE A 54 8.04 -2.24 4.16
CA PHE A 54 7.89 -2.12 5.60
C PHE A 54 7.70 -3.50 6.24
N GLY A 55 8.09 -3.64 7.49
CA GLY A 55 7.68 -4.75 8.36
C GLY A 55 6.61 -4.34 9.35
N PRO A 56 6.17 -5.25 10.24
CA PRO A 56 5.28 -4.90 11.33
C PRO A 56 5.94 -3.88 12.26
N VAL A 57 5.12 -3.04 12.91
CA VAL A 57 5.61 -2.06 13.88
C VAL A 57 6.02 -2.77 15.18
N PRO A 58 7.28 -2.64 15.64
CA PRO A 58 7.68 -3.19 16.93
C PRO A 58 6.86 -2.60 18.09
N ASN A 59 6.51 -3.41 19.08
CA ASN A 59 5.66 -2.99 20.21
C ASN A 59 6.18 -1.74 20.94
N ASN A 60 7.50 -1.64 21.11
CA ASN A 60 8.13 -0.49 21.76
C ASN A 60 8.11 0.80 20.91
N LEU A 61 7.82 0.69 19.61
CA LEU A 61 7.74 1.81 18.67
C LEU A 61 6.30 2.18 18.28
N LYS A 62 5.31 1.34 18.62
CA LYS A 62 3.91 1.53 18.23
C LYS A 62 3.35 2.89 18.62
N LYS A 63 3.54 3.29 19.89
CA LYS A 63 3.09 4.59 20.40
C LYS A 63 3.71 5.77 19.64
N GLU A 64 4.99 5.69 19.27
CA GLU A 64 5.66 6.73 18.50
C GLU A 64 5.15 6.77 17.06
N GLY A 65 5.00 5.60 16.43
CA GLY A 65 4.46 5.46 15.09
C GLY A 65 3.05 6.03 14.98
N ASP A 66 2.16 5.66 15.91
CA ASP A 66 0.79 6.16 15.94
C ASP A 66 0.73 7.67 16.10
N LYS A 67 1.58 8.23 16.96
CA LYS A 67 1.70 9.69 17.09
C LYS A 67 2.08 10.36 15.76
N LYS A 68 3.01 9.77 15.00
CA LYS A 68 3.40 10.27 13.67
C LYS A 68 2.25 10.19 12.67
N CYS A 69 1.58 9.05 12.59
CA CYS A 69 0.44 8.87 11.69
C CYS A 69 -0.77 9.75 12.06
N ALA A 70 -0.99 10.02 13.35
CA ALA A 70 -2.02 10.93 13.81
C ALA A 70 -1.77 12.37 13.33
N MET A 71 -0.51 12.83 13.34
CA MET A 71 -0.12 14.17 12.85
C MET A 71 -0.32 14.32 11.33
N ASP A 72 -0.25 13.22 10.58
CA ASP A 72 -0.41 13.23 9.12
C ASP A 72 -1.88 13.16 8.67
N GLY A 73 -2.83 12.92 9.59
CA GLY A 73 -4.26 12.92 9.32
C GLY A 73 -5.05 11.83 10.04
N ASN A 74 -4.85 11.69 11.36
CA ASN A 74 -5.57 10.75 12.22
C ASN A 74 -5.41 9.26 11.83
N GLY A 75 -4.19 8.84 11.46
CA GLY A 75 -3.89 7.45 11.14
C GLY A 75 -3.23 6.65 12.28
N GLU A 76 -3.17 5.34 12.08
CA GLU A 76 -2.44 4.37 12.90
C GLU A 76 -1.19 3.87 12.16
N ALA A 77 -0.08 3.63 12.87
CA ALA A 77 1.08 3.01 12.26
C ALA A 77 0.88 1.49 12.12
N ILE A 78 0.82 1.02 10.89
CA ILE A 78 0.69 -0.40 10.55
C ILE A 78 2.02 -1.01 10.08
N GLY A 79 2.98 -0.20 9.63
CA GLY A 79 4.29 -0.69 9.21
C GLY A 79 5.45 0.17 9.68
N TYR A 80 6.63 -0.43 9.78
CA TYR A 80 7.87 0.19 10.24
C TYR A 80 9.03 -0.15 9.31
N HIS A 81 9.92 0.82 9.10
CA HIS A 81 11.20 0.59 8.48
C HIS A 81 12.29 1.45 9.13
N PRO A 82 13.45 0.90 9.54
CA PRO A 82 14.45 1.63 10.32
C PRO A 82 15.16 2.73 9.53
N ARG A 83 15.26 2.58 8.20
CA ARG A 83 16.08 3.46 7.36
C ARG A 83 15.41 3.87 6.04
N PRO A 84 14.28 4.60 6.06
CA PRO A 84 13.58 5.03 4.85
C PRO A 84 14.33 6.13 4.09
N LYS A 85 13.95 6.36 2.83
CA LYS A 85 14.50 7.39 1.95
C LYS A 85 13.48 8.50 1.66
N LYS A 86 13.99 9.72 1.54
CA LYS A 86 13.27 10.90 1.05
C LYS A 86 13.08 10.82 -0.47
N TYR A 87 12.33 11.77 -1.02
CA TYR A 87 12.06 11.87 -2.45
C TYR A 87 13.33 11.98 -3.31
N ASP A 88 14.35 12.69 -2.83
CA ASP A 88 15.65 12.82 -3.50
C ASP A 88 16.54 11.57 -3.40
N GLY A 89 16.12 10.56 -2.63
CA GLY A 89 16.86 9.32 -2.39
C GLY A 89 17.83 9.38 -1.20
N SER A 90 18.00 10.54 -0.56
CA SER A 90 18.73 10.65 0.72
C SER A 90 17.95 9.96 1.84
N TYR A 91 18.62 9.58 2.93
CA TYR A 91 17.96 8.91 4.06
C TYR A 91 17.33 9.93 5.02
N PHE A 92 16.24 9.53 5.67
CA PHE A 92 15.78 10.22 6.87
C PHE A 92 16.75 9.97 8.03
N SER A 93 16.79 10.88 9.01
CA SER A 93 17.57 10.72 10.24
C SER A 93 16.96 9.70 11.22
N GLY A 94 15.69 9.33 11.02
CA GLY A 94 14.95 8.40 11.86
C GLY A 94 14.13 7.40 11.05
N PRO A 95 13.37 6.54 11.74
CA PRO A 95 12.58 5.51 11.11
C PRO A 95 11.38 6.09 10.34
N GLY A 96 10.87 5.28 9.42
CA GLY A 96 9.65 5.54 8.67
C GLY A 96 8.52 4.66 9.16
N TYR A 97 7.31 5.20 9.12
CA TYR A 97 6.09 4.46 9.44
C TYR A 97 5.14 4.46 8.25
N LEU A 98 4.53 3.31 7.98
CA LEU A 98 3.43 3.17 7.05
C LEU A 98 2.13 3.41 7.83
N CYS A 99 1.38 4.43 7.42
CA CYS A 99 0.16 4.85 8.10
C CYS A 99 -1.08 4.30 7.40
N LEU A 100 -1.99 3.73 8.19
CA LEU A 100 -3.36 3.46 7.80
C LEU A 100 -4.23 4.61 8.33
N MET A 101 -4.83 5.38 7.42
CA MET A 101 -5.68 6.51 7.80
C MET A 101 -7.07 6.00 8.21
N ILE A 102 -7.63 6.57 9.28
CA ILE A 102 -8.93 6.22 9.86
C ILE A 102 -9.89 7.38 9.71
#